data_AF-A0A3D5KTM9-F1
#
_entry.id   AF-A0A3D5KTM9-F1
#
_cell.length_a   1.000
_cell.length_b   1.000
_cell.length_c   1.000
_cell.angle_alpha   90.00
_cell.angle_beta   90.00
_cell.angle_gamma   90.00
#
_symmetry.space_group_name_H-M   'P 1'
#
loop_
_entity.id
_entity.type
_entity.pdbx_description
1 polymer ?
#
loop_
_entity_poly.entity_id
_entity_poly.type
_entity_poly.pdbx_seq_one_letter_code
_entity_poly.pdbx_strand_id
1 'polypeptide(L)' 'HYDKAVSTDETIADVEAILKRDGHVQTGDKFIVLASMPISEKGRTNTIKVNVVK' A
#
# COMPACT_ATOMS: atom_id res chain seq x y z
N HIS A 1 -14.36 11.20 -14.88
CA HIS A 1 -13.60 9.94 -14.79
C HIS A 1 -12.52 10.10 -13.74
N TYR A 2 -12.50 9.23 -12.72
CA TYR A 2 -11.52 9.27 -11.62
C TYR A 2 -10.75 7.94 -11.59
N ASP A 3 -9.84 7.74 -12.56
CA ASP A 3 -9.01 6.54 -12.71
C ASP A 3 -7.80 6.55 -11.76
N LYS A 4 -8.01 6.85 -10.48
CA LYS A 4 -6.92 6.85 -9.47
C LYS A 4 -6.99 5.70 -8.46
N ALA A 5 -8.09 4.94 -8.46
CA ALA A 5 -8.22 3.77 -7.60
C ALA A 5 -7.39 2.57 -8.10
N VAL A 6 -7.21 2.46 -9.43
CA VAL A 6 -6.51 1.33 -10.05
C VAL A 6 -5.05 1.25 -9.55
N SER A 7 -4.32 2.38 -9.52
CA SER A 7 -2.86 2.33 -9.29
C SER A 7 -2.42 2.18 -7.84
N THR A 8 -3.19 2.65 -6.85
CA THR A 8 -2.67 2.65 -5.45
C THR A 8 -2.93 1.33 -4.74
N ASP A 9 -4.11 0.73 -4.93
CA ASP A 9 -4.42 -0.56 -4.34
C ASP A 9 -3.58 -1.69 -4.98
N GLU A 10 -3.34 -1.64 -6.29
CA GLU A 10 -2.41 -2.57 -6.97
C GLU A 10 -0.97 -2.42 -6.45
N THR A 11 -0.47 -1.17 -6.32
CA THR A 11 0.89 -0.94 -5.79
C THR A 11 1.04 -1.49 -4.36
N ILE A 12 0.00 -1.38 -3.54
CA ILE A 12 0.00 -1.92 -2.17
C ILE A 12 0.05 -3.45 -2.18
N ALA A 13 -0.70 -4.10 -3.08
CA ALA A 13 -0.71 -5.54 -3.23
C ALA A 13 0.65 -6.09 -3.72
N ASP A 14 1.30 -5.41 -4.67
CA ASP A 14 2.63 -5.76 -5.15
C ASP A 14 3.68 -5.66 -4.03
N VAL A 15 3.64 -4.59 -3.23
CA VAL A 15 4.53 -4.41 -2.08
C VAL A 15 4.32 -5.52 -1.05
N GLU A 16 3.07 -5.90 -0.76
CA GLU A 16 2.77 -7.02 0.13
C GLU A 16 3.33 -8.35 -0.42
N ALA A 17 3.17 -8.61 -1.72
CA ALA A 17 3.69 -9.82 -2.36
C ALA A 17 5.22 -9.89 -2.31
N ILE A 18 5.91 -8.76 -2.53
CA ILE A 18 7.37 -8.67 -2.42
C ILE A 18 7.81 -8.93 -0.97
N LEU A 19 7.18 -8.27 0.01
CA LEU A 19 7.51 -8.45 1.43
C LEU A 19 7.30 -9.88 1.91
N LYS A 20 6.23 -10.55 1.46
CA LYS A 20 5.98 -11.98 1.73
C LYS A 20 7.05 -12.86 1.11
N ARG A 21 7.38 -12.61 -0.16
CA ARG A 21 8.37 -13.40 -0.91
C ARG A 21 9.76 -13.29 -0.30
N ASP A 22 10.14 -12.10 0.14
CA ASP A 22 11.45 -11.84 0.76
C ASP A 22 11.50 -12.27 2.24
N GLY A 23 10.38 -12.80 2.79
CA GLY A 23 10.30 -13.33 4.15
C GLY A 23 10.29 -12.26 5.25
N HIS A 24 10.05 -10.99 4.88
CA HIS A 24 10.01 -9.87 5.81
C HIS A 24 8.68 -9.77 6.58
N VAL A 25 7.61 -10.35 6.04
CA VAL A 25 6.30 -10.40 6.68
C VAL A 25 5.70 -11.80 6.58
N GLN A 26 5.04 -12.25 7.65
CA GLN A 26 4.36 -13.54 7.72
C GLN A 26 2.85 -13.34 7.81
N THR A 27 2.07 -14.37 7.42
CA THR A 27 0.62 -14.36 7.61
C THR A 27 0.29 -14.07 9.08
N GLY A 28 -0.51 -13.02 9.31
CA GLY A 28 -0.86 -12.51 10.64
C GLY A 28 -0.15 -11.22 11.03
N ASP A 29 0.91 -10.83 10.33
CA ASP A 29 1.59 -9.57 10.57
C ASP A 29 0.77 -8.37 10.09
N LYS A 30 0.96 -7.24 10.76
CA LYS A 30 0.25 -5.99 10.47
C LYS A 30 1.23 -5.02 9.82
N PHE A 31 0.85 -4.45 8.70
CA PHE A 31 1.64 -3.42 8.03
C PHE A 31 0.82 -2.16 7.81
N ILE A 32 1.51 -1.02 7.87
CA ILE A 32 0.92 0.30 7.75
C ILE A 32 1.48 0.92 6.49
N VAL A 33 0.60 1.24 5.55
CA VAL A 33 0.96 1.96 4.33
C VAL A 33 0.64 3.44 4.52
N LEU A 34 1.67 4.26 4.36
CA LEU A 34 1.57 5.70 4.32
C LEU A 34 1.56 6.13 2.84
N ALA A 35 0.47 6.72 2.39
CA ALA A 35 0.29 7.15 0.99
C ALA A 35 -0.17 8.61 0.92
N SER A 36 0.06 9.23 -0.23
CA SER A 36 -0.46 10.56 -0.60
C SER A 36 -1.34 10.43 -1.84
N MET A 37 -2.64 10.67 -1.69
CA MET A 37 -3.60 10.68 -2.80
C MET A 37 -4.10 12.10 -3.08
N PRO A 38 -4.07 12.58 -4.34
CA PRO A 38 -3.49 11.93 -5.51
C PRO A 38 -1.97 12.04 -5.58
N ILE A 39 -1.30 10.95 -5.99
CA ILE A 39 0.18 10.85 -6.18
C ILE A 39 0.75 11.95 -7.11
N SER A 40 -0.09 12.55 -7.96
CA SER A 40 0.28 13.65 -8.86
C SER A 40 0.69 14.93 -8.13
N GLU A 41 0.16 15.17 -6.93
CA GLU A 41 0.65 16.23 -6.06
C GLU A 41 1.59 15.59 -5.04
N LYS A 42 2.89 15.92 -5.12
CA LYS A 42 3.91 15.59 -4.11
C LYS A 42 3.67 16.33 -2.78
N GLY A 43 2.43 16.37 -2.33
CA GLY A 43 2.02 16.92 -1.05
C GLY A 43 2.43 16.02 0.12
N ARG A 44 2.07 16.44 1.34
CA ARG A 44 2.27 15.67 2.57
C ARG A 44 1.43 14.38 2.56
N THR A 45 1.93 13.32 3.21
CA THR A 45 1.18 12.09 3.46
C THR A 45 -0.19 12.39 4.05
N ASN A 46 -1.27 11.99 3.37
CA ASN A 46 -2.65 12.24 3.79
C ASN A 46 -3.45 10.97 4.04
N THR A 47 -2.88 9.80 3.74
CA THR A 47 -3.56 8.51 3.82
C THR A 47 -2.72 7.54 4.64
N ILE A 48 -3.35 6.93 5.65
CA ILE A 48 -2.80 5.81 6.41
C ILE A 48 -3.72 4.62 6.18
N LYS A 49 -3.20 3.52 5.62
CA LYS A 49 -3.95 2.28 5.42
C LYS A 49 -3.29 1.18 6.24
N VAL A 50 -4.04 0.60 7.18
CA VAL A 50 -3.57 -0.52 7.99
C VAL A 50 -4.09 -1.80 7.35
N ASN A 51 -3.19 -2.71 7.01
CA ASN A 51 -3.52 -4.00 6.43
C ASN A 51 -2.92 -5.12 7.28
N VAL A 52 -3.55 -6.29 7.20
CA VAL A 52 -3.08 -7.52 7.84
C VAL A 52 -2.70 -8.49 6.72
N VAL A 53 -1.47 -8.98 6.78
CA VAL A 53 -0.93 -9.96 5.85
C VAL A 53 -1.74 -11.25 5.98
N LYS A 54 -2.45 -11.64 4.91
CA LYS A 54 -3.19 -12.90 4.83
C LYS A 54 -2.36 -14.02 4.22
#